data_AF-A0A7Y0SBN4-F1
#
_entry.id   AF-A0A7Y0SBN4-F1
#
_cell.length_a   1.000
_cell.length_b   1.000
_cell.length_c   1.000
_cell.angle_alpha   90.00
_cell.angle_beta   90.00
_cell.angle_gamma   90.00
#
_symmetry.space_group_name_H-M   'P 1'
#
loop_
_entity.id
_entity.type
_entity.pdbx_description
1 polymer ?
#
loop_
_entity_poly.entity_id
_entity_poly.type
_entity_poly.pdbx_seq_one_letter_code
_entity_poly.pdbx_strand_id
1 'polypeptide(L)' 'MKEAISQYVEREEKKEAFRQDALNAWDEYKMTGSHLTASEVENWLGSWGSEDEVETPKCHK' A
#
# COMPACT_ATOMS: atom_id res chain seq x y z
N MET A 1 -25.05 -22.54 -6.08
CA MET A 1 -25.09 -21.47 -7.10
C MET A 1 -24.97 -20.07 -6.48
N LYS A 2 -25.75 -19.73 -5.44
CA LYS A 2 -25.61 -18.43 -4.72
C LYS A 2 -24.21 -18.20 -4.12
N GLU A 3 -23.58 -19.23 -3.57
CA GLU A 3 -22.24 -19.13 -2.97
C GLU A 3 -21.14 -18.81 -3.99
N ALA A 4 -21.19 -19.40 -5.19
CA ALA A 4 -20.22 -19.11 -6.25
C ALA A 4 -20.31 -17.65 -6.74
N ILE A 5 -21.53 -17.09 -6.78
CA ILE A 5 -21.76 -15.69 -7.13
C ILE A 5 -21.24 -14.78 -6.00
N SER A 6 -21.50 -15.10 -4.73
CA SER A 6 -20.99 -14.32 -3.59
C SER A 6 -19.46 -14.27 -3.59
N GLN A 7 -18.81 -15.43 -3.74
CA GLN A 7 -17.34 -15.52 -3.78
C GLN A 7 -16.73 -14.74 -4.95
N TYR A 8 -17.43 -14.72 -6.10
CA TYR A 8 -16.98 -13.93 -7.24
C TYR A 8 -17.08 -12.43 -6.94
N VAL A 9 -18.22 -11.97 -6.44
CA VAL A 9 -18.44 -10.56 -6.09
C VAL A 9 -17.42 -10.08 -5.06
N GLU A 10 -17.21 -10.83 -3.98
CA GLU A 10 -16.23 -10.48 -2.93
C GLU A 10 -14.79 -10.36 -3.48
N ARG A 11 -14.42 -11.20 -4.45
CA ARG A 11 -13.11 -11.12 -5.10
C ARG A 11 -13.00 -9.88 -5.99
N GLU A 12 -14.03 -9.57 -6.75
CA GLU A 12 -14.03 -8.41 -7.62
C GLU A 12 -14.07 -7.10 -6.81
N GLU A 13 -14.81 -7.05 -5.71
CA GLU A 13 -14.79 -5.89 -4.79
C GLU A 13 -13.40 -5.67 -4.18
N LYS A 14 -12.70 -6.73 -3.77
CA LYS A 14 -11.31 -6.63 -3.27
C LYS A 14 -10.34 -6.15 -4.34
N LYS A 15 -10.51 -6.60 -5.59
CA LYS A 15 -9.68 -6.14 -6.72
C LYS A 15 -9.93 -4.67 -7.03
N GLU A 16 -11.20 -4.25 -7.01
CA GLU A 16 -11.55 -2.86 -7.28
C GLU A 16 -11.05 -1.94 -6.17
N ALA A 17 -11.17 -2.34 -4.91
CA ALA A 17 -10.60 -1.60 -3.78
C ALA A 17 -9.09 -1.41 -3.97
N PHE A 18 -8.35 -2.48 -4.26
CA PHE A 18 -6.91 -2.40 -4.51
C PHE A 18 -6.56 -1.50 -5.71
N ARG A 19 -7.36 -1.55 -6.78
CA ARG A 19 -7.19 -0.67 -7.95
C ARG A 19 -7.40 0.80 -7.59
N GLN A 20 -8.46 1.11 -6.86
CA GLN A 20 -8.77 2.48 -6.43
C GLN A 20 -7.67 3.02 -5.50
N ASP A 21 -7.20 2.20 -4.55
CA ASP A 21 -6.09 2.58 -3.66
C ASP A 21 -4.81 2.92 -4.45
N ALA A 22 -4.47 2.10 -5.45
CA ALA A 22 -3.32 2.36 -6.32
C ALA A 22 -3.47 3.65 -7.14
N LEU A 23 -4.67 3.94 -7.66
CA LEU A 23 -4.96 5.18 -8.38
C LEU A 23 -4.86 6.41 -7.46
N ASN A 24 -5.40 6.31 -6.24
CA ASN A 24 -5.34 7.38 -5.24
C ASN A 24 -3.88 7.68 -4.86
N ALA A 25 -3.07 6.65 -4.59
CA ALA A 25 -1.64 6.82 -4.31
C ALA A 25 -0.88 7.47 -5.48
N TRP A 26 -1.23 7.10 -6.72
CA TRP A 26 -0.64 7.71 -7.91
C TRP A 26 -1.03 9.18 -8.09
N ASP A 27 -2.28 9.52 -7.84
CA ASP A 27 -2.76 10.91 -7.89
C ASP A 27 -2.12 11.75 -6.78
N GLU A 28 -2.00 11.22 -5.56
CA GLU A 28 -1.29 11.88 -4.46
C GLU A 28 0.17 12.15 -4.79
N TYR A 29 0.88 11.17 -5.37
CA TYR A 29 2.26 11.35 -5.82
C TYR A 29 2.37 12.44 -6.89
N LYS A 30 1.50 12.43 -7.91
CA LYS A 30 1.50 13.48 -8.94
C LYS A 30 1.24 14.88 -8.38
N MET A 31 0.41 14.98 -7.34
CA MET A 31 0.08 16.27 -6.72
C MET A 31 1.17 16.79 -5.78
N THR A 32 1.78 15.91 -4.99
CA THR A 32 2.68 16.29 -3.89
C THR A 32 4.16 16.13 -4.25
N GLY A 33 4.49 15.18 -5.12
CA GLY A 33 5.84 14.68 -5.36
C GLY A 33 6.38 13.81 -4.21
N SER A 34 5.60 13.62 -3.14
CA SER A 34 6.03 12.92 -1.94
C SER A 34 6.19 11.42 -2.22
N HIS A 35 7.38 10.91 -1.96
CA HIS A 35 7.76 9.52 -2.14
C HIS A 35 8.74 9.11 -1.04
N LEU A 36 9.02 7.80 -0.95
CA LEU A 36 10.13 7.25 -0.19
C LEU A 36 11.07 6.54 -1.16
N THR A 37 12.36 6.58 -0.90
CA THR A 37 13.34 5.81 -1.67
C THR A 37 13.27 4.33 -1.28
N ALA A 38 13.67 3.44 -2.20
CA ALA A 38 13.73 2.01 -1.92
C ALA A 38 14.60 1.70 -0.68
N SER A 39 15.73 2.40 -0.52
CA SER A 39 16.62 2.22 0.63
C SER A 39 15.99 2.61 1.97
N GLU A 40 15.17 3.66 2.02
CA GLU A 40 14.48 4.05 3.26
C GLU A 40 13.44 3.00 3.66
N VAL A 41 12.72 2.48 2.67
CA VAL A 41 11.74 1.41 2.89
C VAL A 41 12.42 0.11 3.30
N GLU A 42 13.52 -0.28 2.66
CA GLU A 42 14.29 -1.47 3.01
C GLU A 42 14.86 -1.40 4.42
N ASN A 43 15.43 -0.26 4.82
CA ASN A 43 15.94 -0.06 6.18
C ASN A 43 14.82 -0.14 7.21
N TRP A 44 13.66 0.45 6.93
CA TRP A 44 12.50 0.39 7.81
C TRP A 44 11.96 -1.04 7.94
N LEU A 45 11.71 -1.72 6.82
CA LEU A 45 11.24 -3.11 6.81
C LEU A 45 12.24 -4.07 7.47
N GLY A 46 13.55 -3.81 7.32
CA GLY A 46 14.61 -4.60 7.94
C GLY A 46 14.65 -4.48 9.47
N SER A 47 14.09 -3.41 10.03
CA SER A 47 14.01 -3.20 11.48
C SER A 47 12.81 -3.91 12.14
N TRP A 48 11.82 -4.35 11.36
CA TRP A 48 10.60 -4.96 11.86
C TRP A 48 10.89 -6.26 12.62
N GLY A 49 10.30 -6.39 13.82
CA GLY A 49 10.50 -7.56 14.67
C GLY A 49 11.86 -7.63 15.37
N SER A 50 12.59 -6.50 15.41
CA SER A 50 13.78 -6.32 16.24
C SER A 50 13.50 -5.41 17.44
N GLU A 51 14.41 -5.36 18.41
CA GLU A 51 14.30 -4.42 19.54
C GLU A 51 14.48 -2.95 19.11
N ASP A 52 15.11 -2.72 17.95
CA ASP A 52 15.40 -1.41 17.36
C ASP A 52 14.43 -1.07 16.21
N GLU A 53 13.18 -1.53 16.28
CA GLU A 53 12.16 -1.25 15.25
C GLU A 53 12.00 0.26 15.05
N VAL A 54 12.22 0.71 13.82
CA VAL A 54 12.23 2.13 13.45
C VAL A 54 10.82 2.58 13.08
N GLU A 55 10.45 3.80 13.48
CA GLU A 55 9.17 4.40 13.07
C GLU A 55 9.05 4.52 11.55
N THR A 56 7.81 4.50 11.05
CA THR A 56 7.53 4.64 9.62
C THR A 56 8.17 5.93 9.06
N PRO A 57 9.03 5.83 8.05
CA PRO A 57 9.67 7.01 7.45
C PRO A 57 8.62 7.92 6.81
N LYS A 58 8.83 9.23 6.91
CA LYS A 58 7.93 10.24 6.33
C LYS A 58 8.24 10.43 4.86
N CYS A 59 7.22 10.41 4.00
CA CYS A 59 7.39 10.71 2.58
C CYS A 59 7.95 12.12 2.36
N HIS A 60 8.87 12.24 1.40
CA HIS A 60 9.57 13.47 1.02
C HIS A 60 9.57 13.66 -0.50
N LYS A 61 9.87 14.87 -0.99
CA LYS A 61 9.85 15.18 -2.44
C LYS A 61 11.07 14.72 -3.20
#